data_AF-A0A1Q3THZ2-F1
#
_entry.id   AF-A0A1Q3THZ2-F1
#
_cell.length_a   1.000
_cell.length_b   1.000
_cell.length_c   1.000
_cell.angle_alpha   90.00
_cell.angle_beta   90.00
_cell.angle_gamma   90.00
#
_symmetry.space_group_name_H-M   'P 1'
#
loop_
_entity.id
_entity.type
_entity.pdbx_description
1 polymer ?
#
loop_
_entity_poly.entity_id
_entity_poly.type
_entity_poly.pdbx_seq_one_letter_code
_entity_poly.pdbx_strand_id
1 'polypeptide(L)'
;MPTPARLFAVQTAWHAGHKLGSMTPLEHEDILASLQQTLGTESLFRTLSNFDAVASLGTGTIIFDSDRNADDELSRDLQAVALARTLGLQSIDRARKRFPEVEGVGDPGRTAYVRAYLDAMAHINQCRAALKTNPDAELTLGMYAGSVAMERLVHTMFSAHLLYQLRLRIEADAVARLALEQIAWSVAVAGCNSRDEIDLKQPQRSISALKRLVENPHPGRLYSYLSGAAHAGIARHHTIFDVDDKGRGVIRHGVTDWAGSAQIMMMLADLWVIAYESVQRSHLSRTVSTVSEAPFGADPQRPFLAEIERVTDMVRNLEAGGD
;
A
#
# COMPACT_ATOMS: atom_id res chain seq x y z
N MET A 1 19.78 -9.24 -19.85
CA MET A 1 18.66 -9.34 -18.89
C MET A 1 18.08 -10.74 -19.00
N PRO A 2 18.08 -11.56 -17.95
CA PRO A 2 17.39 -12.84 -17.98
C PRO A 2 15.90 -12.58 -18.12
N THR A 3 15.20 -13.36 -18.94
CA THR A 3 13.75 -13.30 -19.06
C THR A 3 13.09 -13.75 -17.75
N PRO A 4 11.90 -13.20 -17.38
CA PRO A 4 11.16 -13.61 -16.17
C PRO A 4 10.94 -15.13 -16.06
N ALA A 5 10.86 -15.83 -17.20
CA ALA A 5 10.76 -17.28 -17.29
C ALA A 5 11.98 -18.03 -16.71
N ARG A 6 13.19 -17.45 -16.78
CA ARG A 6 14.42 -18.05 -16.21
C ARG A 6 14.46 -17.94 -14.68
N LEU A 7 13.98 -16.83 -14.12
CA LEU A 7 13.91 -16.64 -12.67
C LEU A 7 12.88 -17.59 -12.03
N PHE A 8 11.74 -17.78 -12.70
CA PHE A 8 10.71 -18.72 -12.26
C PHE A 8 11.23 -20.16 -12.25
N ALA A 9 11.94 -20.58 -13.30
CA ALA A 9 12.50 -21.93 -13.42
C ALA A 9 13.52 -22.26 -12.32
N VAL A 10 14.39 -21.31 -11.94
CA VAL A 10 15.38 -21.47 -10.86
C VAL A 10 14.70 -21.59 -9.50
N GLN A 11 13.66 -20.80 -9.25
CA GLN A 11 12.91 -20.84 -7.99
C GLN A 11 12.14 -22.17 -7.82
N THR A 12 11.56 -22.71 -8.90
CA THR A 12 10.94 -24.05 -8.89
C THR A 12 11.96 -25.18 -8.75
N ALA A 13 13.14 -25.09 -9.35
CA ALA A 13 14.18 -26.12 -9.26
C ALA A 13 14.79 -26.21 -7.84
N TRP A 14 14.96 -25.06 -7.17
CA TRP A 14 15.44 -24.99 -5.79
C TRP A 14 14.48 -25.65 -4.78
N HIS A 15 13.17 -25.48 -4.97
CA HIS A 15 12.17 -26.12 -4.11
C HIS A 15 11.90 -27.60 -4.45
N ALA A 16 12.22 -28.04 -5.67
CA ALA A 16 11.96 -29.42 -6.12
C ALA A 16 13.11 -30.41 -5.87
N GLY A 17 14.24 -29.98 -5.27
CA GLY A 17 15.36 -30.88 -4.92
C GLY A 17 16.05 -31.53 -6.12
N HIS A 18 15.84 -31.02 -7.34
CA HIS A 18 16.53 -31.52 -8.52
C HIS A 18 18.00 -31.10 -8.48
N LYS A 19 18.91 -32.07 -8.64
CA LYS A 19 20.34 -31.81 -8.83
C LYS A 19 20.53 -30.91 -10.06
N LEU A 20 20.77 -29.63 -9.84
CA LEU A 20 21.23 -28.69 -10.85
C LEU A 20 22.55 -29.21 -11.42
N GLY A 21 22.48 -29.87 -12.58
CA GLY A 21 23.66 -30.24 -13.35
C GLY A 21 24.45 -28.98 -13.71
N SER A 22 25.73 -28.96 -13.32
CA SER A 22 26.79 -27.99 -13.66
C SER A 22 26.32 -26.65 -14.22
N MET A 23 25.82 -25.76 -13.35
CA MET A 23 25.71 -24.34 -13.68
C MET A 23 27.12 -23.77 -13.86
N THR A 24 27.30 -22.94 -14.87
CA THR A 24 28.56 -22.23 -15.11
C THR A 24 28.78 -21.15 -14.05
N PRO A 25 30.04 -20.78 -13.73
CA PRO A 25 30.34 -19.70 -12.78
C PRO A 25 29.63 -18.37 -13.09
N LEU A 26 29.45 -18.04 -14.38
CA LEU A 26 28.71 -16.87 -14.85
C LEU A 26 27.22 -16.92 -14.48
N GLU A 27 26.58 -18.09 -14.59
CA GLU A 27 25.18 -18.26 -14.19
C GLU A 27 25.00 -18.17 -12.67
N HIS A 28 26.03 -18.56 -11.91
CA HIS A 28 26.03 -18.43 -10.45
C HIS A 28 26.18 -16.96 -10.02
N GLU A 29 27.05 -16.19 -10.66
CA GLU A 29 27.20 -14.74 -10.42
C GLU A 29 25.93 -13.97 -10.79
N ASP A 30 25.30 -14.26 -11.93
CA ASP A 30 24.03 -13.62 -12.33
C ASP A 30 22.89 -13.92 -11.34
N ILE A 31 22.82 -15.15 -10.81
CA ILE A 31 21.83 -15.52 -9.77
C ILE A 31 22.13 -14.78 -8.46
N LEU A 32 23.39 -14.74 -8.02
CA LEU A 32 23.76 -14.04 -6.79
C LEU A 32 23.51 -12.54 -6.90
N ALA A 33 23.81 -11.92 -8.05
CA ALA A 33 23.51 -10.53 -8.31
C ALA A 33 22.01 -10.26 -8.33
N SER A 34 21.22 -11.13 -8.97
CA SER A 34 19.75 -11.04 -8.98
C SER A 34 19.16 -11.23 -7.58
N LEU A 35 19.69 -12.17 -6.79
CA LEU A 35 19.28 -12.40 -5.40
C LEU A 35 19.66 -11.22 -4.52
N GLN A 36 20.87 -10.68 -4.62
CA GLN A 36 21.28 -9.47 -3.90
C GLN A 36 20.44 -8.26 -4.29
N GLN A 37 20.11 -8.10 -5.57
CA GLN A 37 19.23 -7.04 -6.04
C GLN A 37 17.81 -7.21 -5.50
N THR A 38 17.30 -8.44 -5.46
CA THR A 38 15.97 -8.77 -4.91
C THR A 38 15.93 -8.54 -3.39
N LEU A 39 16.94 -9.03 -2.67
CA LEU A 39 17.08 -8.86 -1.21
C LEU A 39 17.28 -7.39 -0.82
N GLY A 40 18.06 -6.63 -1.60
CA GLY A 40 18.22 -5.19 -1.43
C GLY A 40 16.91 -4.44 -1.65
N THR A 41 16.12 -4.86 -2.64
CA THR A 41 14.81 -4.30 -2.94
C THR A 41 13.78 -4.63 -1.86
N GLU A 42 13.72 -5.88 -1.38
CA GLU A 42 12.83 -6.28 -0.29
C GLU A 42 13.17 -5.60 1.04
N SER A 43 14.47 -5.50 1.35
CA SER A 43 14.95 -4.79 2.54
C SER A 43 14.58 -3.30 2.47
N LEU A 44 14.71 -2.68 1.29
CA LEU A 44 14.27 -1.31 1.06
C LEU A 44 12.76 -1.16 1.28
N PHE A 45 11.92 -2.01 0.68
CA PHE A 45 10.47 -1.97 0.88
C PHE A 45 10.07 -2.17 2.34
N ARG A 46 10.76 -3.06 3.06
CA ARG A 46 10.52 -3.30 4.49
C ARG A 46 10.86 -2.07 5.32
N THR A 47 12.06 -1.52 5.15
CA THR A 47 12.48 -0.28 5.82
C THR A 47 11.54 0.86 5.50
N LEU A 48 11.14 1.01 4.24
CA LEU A 48 10.20 2.03 3.80
C LEU A 48 8.73 1.72 4.15
N SER A 49 8.36 0.55 4.65
CA SER A 49 6.99 0.30 5.16
C SER A 49 6.88 0.67 6.63
N ASN A 50 7.98 0.54 7.36
CA ASN A 50 8.07 0.85 8.79
C ASN A 50 8.92 2.09 9.03
N PHE A 51 9.04 2.96 8.02
CA PHE A 51 9.93 4.09 8.20
C PHE A 51 9.33 5.09 9.16
N ASP A 52 10.17 5.91 9.76
CA ASP A 52 9.75 7.15 10.41
C ASP A 52 10.52 8.33 9.82
N ALA A 53 9.80 9.44 9.62
CA ALA A 53 10.36 10.65 9.02
C ALA A 53 10.93 11.50 10.15
N VAL A 54 12.24 11.43 10.33
CA VAL A 54 12.98 12.20 11.34
C VAL A 54 12.78 13.71 11.12
N ALA A 55 12.97 14.15 9.88
CA ALA A 55 12.94 15.53 9.47
C ALA A 55 13.01 15.66 7.95
N SER A 56 12.38 16.70 7.40
CA SER A 56 12.61 17.15 6.02
C SER A 56 13.55 18.36 6.01
N LEU A 57 14.69 18.21 5.32
CA LEU A 57 15.76 19.19 5.14
C LEU A 57 15.77 19.67 3.68
N GLY A 58 15.19 20.85 3.40
CA GLY A 58 15.15 21.38 2.03
C GLY A 58 14.42 20.43 1.08
N THR A 59 15.12 19.82 0.12
CA THR A 59 14.57 18.82 -0.83
C THR A 59 14.73 17.36 -0.39
N GLY A 60 15.34 17.08 0.76
CA GLY A 60 15.59 15.72 1.24
C GLY A 60 14.83 15.40 2.53
N THR A 61 14.31 14.18 2.67
CA THR A 61 13.74 13.66 3.92
C THR A 61 14.69 12.63 4.51
N ILE A 62 15.04 12.77 5.78
CA ILE A 62 15.78 11.74 6.51
C ILE A 62 14.77 10.70 6.98
N ILE A 63 14.99 9.48 6.53
CA ILE A 63 14.13 8.33 6.77
C ILE A 63 14.95 7.29 7.54
N PHE A 64 14.39 6.71 8.60
CA PHE A 64 14.99 5.58 9.32
C PHE A 64 13.96 4.48 9.55
N ASP A 65 14.47 3.25 9.71
CA ASP A 65 13.68 2.08 10.08
C ASP A 65 13.34 2.15 11.58
N SER A 66 12.06 2.31 11.93
CA SER A 66 11.66 2.40 13.34
C SER A 66 11.96 1.12 14.11
N ASP A 67 11.98 -0.03 13.44
CA ASP A 67 12.26 -1.33 14.05
C ASP A 67 13.74 -1.48 14.48
N ARG A 68 14.62 -0.59 13.99
CA ARG A 68 16.05 -0.55 14.34
C ARG A 68 16.39 0.48 15.41
N ASN A 69 15.39 1.20 15.92
CA ASN A 69 15.57 2.22 16.95
C ASN A 69 15.26 1.62 18.33
N ALA A 70 16.20 0.84 18.88
CA ALA A 70 16.01 0.13 20.13
C ALA A 70 15.90 1.05 21.37
N ASP A 71 16.43 2.27 21.32
CA ASP A 71 16.60 3.15 22.51
C ASP A 71 16.21 4.63 22.29
N ASP A 72 15.50 4.97 21.20
CA ASP A 72 15.08 6.34 20.84
C ASP A 72 16.20 7.40 20.70
N GLU A 73 17.44 7.06 21.06
CA GLU A 73 18.57 7.97 21.08
C GLU A 73 19.05 8.27 19.65
N LEU A 74 19.12 7.25 18.78
CA LEU A 74 19.50 7.46 17.37
C LEU A 74 18.49 8.37 16.63
N SER A 75 17.19 8.17 16.85
CA SER A 75 16.15 9.02 16.26
C SER A 75 16.28 10.47 16.74
N ARG A 76 16.40 10.69 18.06
CA ARG A 76 16.62 12.01 18.67
C ARG A 76 17.89 12.68 18.14
N ASP A 77 18.94 11.90 17.92
CA ASP A 77 20.22 12.38 17.38
C ASP A 77 20.10 12.84 15.94
N LEU A 78 19.45 12.04 15.09
CA LEU A 78 19.18 12.40 13.71
C LEU A 78 18.25 13.62 13.61
N GLN A 79 17.25 13.73 14.48
CA GLN A 79 16.35 14.90 14.56
C GLN A 79 17.12 16.16 14.95
N ALA A 80 17.97 16.07 15.97
CA ALA A 80 18.79 17.19 16.41
C ALA A 80 19.80 17.62 15.33
N VAL A 81 20.41 16.66 14.61
CA VAL A 81 21.28 16.94 13.45
C VAL A 81 20.51 17.68 12.36
N ALA A 82 19.31 17.21 12.03
CA ALA A 82 18.48 17.83 11.01
C ALA A 82 18.09 19.26 11.41
N LEU A 83 17.58 19.47 12.61
CA LEU A 83 17.22 20.80 13.12
C LEU A 83 18.42 21.75 13.18
N ALA A 84 19.57 21.26 13.63
CA ALA A 84 20.80 22.05 13.63
C ALA A 84 21.16 22.52 12.22
N ARG A 85 21.05 21.63 11.22
CA ARG A 85 21.31 21.96 9.82
C ARG A 85 20.28 22.93 9.24
N THR A 86 18.98 22.68 9.41
CA THR A 86 17.91 23.55 8.87
C THR A 86 18.00 24.97 9.40
N LEU A 87 18.25 25.09 10.71
CA LEU A 87 18.20 26.37 11.41
C LEU A 87 19.57 27.07 11.46
N GLY A 88 20.60 26.51 10.79
CA GLY A 88 21.95 27.06 10.79
C GLY A 88 22.59 27.12 12.17
N LEU A 89 22.25 26.18 13.07
CA LEU A 89 22.84 26.12 14.40
C LEU A 89 24.24 25.53 14.33
N GLN A 90 25.18 26.16 15.03
CA GLN A 90 26.60 25.75 15.04
C GLN A 90 26.89 24.47 15.83
N SER A 91 25.90 23.90 16.53
CA SER A 91 26.05 22.68 17.32
C SER A 91 24.73 21.93 17.43
N ILE A 92 24.81 20.60 17.40
CA ILE A 92 23.70 19.67 17.64
C ILE A 92 23.19 19.81 19.08
N ASP A 93 24.08 20.00 20.06
CA ASP A 93 23.70 20.23 21.47
C ASP A 93 22.86 21.49 21.62
N ARG A 94 23.13 22.51 20.81
CA ARG A 94 22.32 23.74 20.77
C ARG A 94 20.93 23.48 20.19
N ALA A 95 20.81 22.58 19.20
CA ALA A 95 19.50 22.13 18.71
C ALA A 95 18.76 21.35 19.81
N ARG A 96 19.40 20.36 20.45
CA ARG A 96 18.81 19.58 21.56
C ARG A 96 18.34 20.46 22.71
N LYS A 97 19.16 21.44 23.13
CA LYS A 97 18.82 22.34 24.24
C LYS A 97 17.70 23.33 23.90
N ARG A 98 17.62 23.74 22.63
CA ARG A 98 16.62 24.71 22.14
C ARG A 98 15.29 24.03 21.79
N PHE A 99 15.34 22.76 21.41
CA PHE A 99 14.20 21.91 21.10
C PHE A 99 14.32 20.62 21.93
N PRO A 100 14.20 20.70 23.27
CA PRO A 100 14.31 19.54 24.16
C PRO A 100 13.15 18.55 23.97
N GLU A 101 12.02 19.05 23.45
CA GLU A 101 10.82 18.32 23.06
C GLU A 101 10.70 18.28 21.53
N VAL A 102 11.75 17.85 20.83
CA VAL A 102 11.45 17.08 19.61
C VAL A 102 11.02 15.74 20.14
N GLU A 103 9.76 15.68 20.54
CA GLU A 103 9.11 14.43 20.88
C GLU A 103 9.27 13.51 19.67
N GLY A 104 10.27 12.63 19.73
CA GLY A 104 10.23 11.33 19.09
C GLY A 104 9.16 10.45 19.76
N VAL A 105 8.03 11.03 20.13
CA VAL A 105 6.86 10.32 20.63
C VAL A 105 6.33 9.62 19.42
N GLY A 106 6.53 8.30 19.38
CA GLY A 106 5.89 7.46 18.39
C GLY A 106 4.42 7.80 18.38
N ASP A 107 3.98 8.52 17.35
CA ASP A 107 2.59 8.90 17.15
C ASP A 107 1.77 7.60 17.20
N PRO A 108 0.97 7.37 18.27
CA PRO A 108 0.32 6.08 18.46
C PRO A 108 -0.68 5.81 17.34
N GLY A 109 -1.34 6.86 16.82
CA GLY A 109 -2.21 6.79 15.66
C GLY A 109 -1.45 6.37 14.41
N ARG A 110 -0.28 6.96 14.15
CA ARG A 110 0.62 6.57 13.06
C ARG A 110 1.06 5.12 13.17
N THR A 111 1.53 4.70 14.35
CA THR A 111 1.99 3.33 14.60
C THR A 111 0.87 2.33 14.35
N ALA A 112 -0.33 2.62 14.84
CA ALA A 112 -1.53 1.82 14.58
C ALA A 112 -1.91 1.80 13.09
N TYR A 113 -1.76 2.91 12.37
CA TYR A 113 -1.94 2.97 10.92
C TYR A 113 -0.93 2.09 10.15
N VAL A 114 0.36 2.14 10.52
CA VAL A 114 1.38 1.27 9.91
C VAL A 114 1.00 -0.19 10.11
N ARG A 115 0.56 -0.54 11.32
CA ARG A 115 0.07 -1.89 11.60
C ARG A 115 -1.13 -2.26 10.72
N ALA A 116 -2.10 -1.36 10.56
CA ALA A 116 -3.25 -1.54 9.68
C ALA A 116 -2.83 -1.83 8.23
N TYR A 117 -1.83 -1.11 7.71
CA TYR A 117 -1.26 -1.36 6.39
C TYR A 117 -0.60 -2.76 6.30
N LEU A 118 0.18 -3.15 7.30
CA LEU A 118 0.81 -4.48 7.33
C LEU A 118 -0.24 -5.60 7.37
N ASP A 119 -1.30 -5.43 8.16
CA ASP A 119 -2.40 -6.39 8.23
C ASP A 119 -3.17 -6.45 6.90
N ALA A 120 -3.35 -5.31 6.21
CA ALA A 120 -3.91 -5.25 4.86
C ALA A 120 -3.04 -6.02 3.83
N MET A 121 -1.72 -5.86 3.89
CA MET A 121 -0.80 -6.60 3.03
C MET A 121 -0.75 -8.10 3.36
N ALA A 122 -0.85 -8.46 4.63
CA ALA A 122 -0.94 -9.85 5.06
C ALA A 122 -2.21 -10.51 4.51
N HIS A 123 -3.35 -9.82 4.52
CA HIS A 123 -4.61 -10.30 3.95
C HIS A 123 -4.48 -10.61 2.44
N ILE A 124 -3.90 -9.70 1.67
CA ILE A 124 -3.59 -9.91 0.23
C ILE A 124 -2.70 -11.14 0.03
N ASN A 125 -1.60 -11.24 0.80
CA ASN A 125 -0.65 -12.33 0.64
C ASN A 125 -1.24 -13.70 1.01
N GLN A 126 -2.11 -13.76 2.01
CA GLN A 126 -2.83 -14.99 2.38
C GLN A 126 -3.76 -15.47 1.25
N CYS A 127 -4.44 -14.55 0.55
CA CYS A 127 -5.26 -14.87 -0.61
C CYS A 127 -4.39 -15.35 -1.79
N ARG A 128 -3.28 -14.66 -2.09
CA ARG A 128 -2.34 -15.06 -3.15
C ARG A 128 -1.79 -16.48 -2.93
N ALA A 129 -1.47 -16.82 -1.68
CA ALA A 129 -1.00 -18.15 -1.33
C ALA A 129 -2.04 -19.27 -1.54
N ALA A 130 -3.32 -18.93 -1.68
CA ALA A 130 -4.39 -19.90 -1.95
C ALA A 130 -4.51 -20.27 -3.44
N LEU A 131 -3.79 -19.57 -4.34
CA LEU A 131 -3.77 -19.86 -5.78
C LEU A 131 -3.19 -21.25 -6.04
N LYS A 132 -4.00 -22.09 -6.69
CA LYS A 132 -3.62 -23.41 -7.18
C LYS A 132 -4.14 -23.56 -8.60
N THR A 133 -3.23 -23.54 -9.57
CA THR A 133 -3.55 -23.75 -10.99
C THR A 133 -4.42 -24.99 -11.14
N ASN A 134 -5.65 -24.80 -11.60
CA ASN A 134 -6.56 -25.88 -11.95
C ASN A 134 -6.47 -26.12 -13.46
N PRO A 135 -5.85 -27.22 -13.92
CA PRO A 135 -5.63 -27.45 -15.35
C PRO A 135 -6.94 -27.65 -16.13
N ASP A 136 -8.02 -28.00 -15.44
CA ASP A 136 -9.33 -28.29 -16.06
C ASP A 136 -10.22 -27.05 -16.15
N ALA A 137 -9.82 -25.93 -15.55
CA ALA A 137 -10.56 -24.68 -15.59
C ALA A 137 -10.09 -23.78 -16.73
N GLU A 138 -11.05 -23.13 -17.40
CA GLU A 138 -10.76 -22.18 -18.47
C GLU A 138 -9.91 -21.01 -17.97
N LEU A 139 -8.99 -20.57 -18.83
CA LEU A 139 -8.17 -19.37 -18.63
C LEU A 139 -8.45 -18.42 -19.79
N THR A 140 -9.01 -17.25 -19.46
CA THR A 140 -9.19 -16.18 -20.44
C THR A 140 -7.94 -15.29 -20.49
N LEU A 141 -7.75 -14.59 -21.61
CA LEU A 141 -6.70 -13.58 -21.72
C LEU A 141 -6.91 -12.45 -20.70
N GLY A 142 -8.17 -12.12 -20.43
CA GLY A 142 -8.59 -11.14 -19.45
C GLY A 142 -8.21 -11.49 -18.01
N MET A 143 -8.38 -12.75 -17.59
CA MET A 143 -7.93 -13.24 -16.28
C MET A 143 -6.42 -13.06 -16.12
N TYR A 144 -5.65 -13.38 -17.16
CA TYR A 144 -4.20 -13.17 -17.15
C TYR A 144 -3.84 -11.68 -17.01
N ALA A 145 -4.40 -10.82 -17.86
CA ALA A 145 -4.15 -9.38 -17.84
C ALA A 145 -4.55 -8.75 -16.49
N GLY A 146 -5.71 -9.11 -15.97
CA GLY A 146 -6.22 -8.66 -14.68
C GLY A 146 -5.34 -9.11 -13.51
N SER A 147 -4.82 -10.34 -13.53
CA SER A 147 -3.88 -10.84 -12.53
C SER A 147 -2.55 -10.10 -12.56
N VAL A 148 -1.97 -9.89 -13.74
CA VAL A 148 -0.74 -9.10 -13.87
C VAL A 148 -0.93 -7.68 -13.34
N ALA A 149 -2.09 -7.06 -13.60
CA ALA A 149 -2.41 -5.77 -13.01
C ALA A 149 -2.48 -5.86 -11.47
N MET A 150 -3.24 -6.81 -10.91
CA MET A 150 -3.40 -6.99 -9.46
C MET A 150 -2.07 -7.23 -8.74
N GLU A 151 -1.15 -8.00 -9.32
CA GLU A 151 0.19 -8.24 -8.77
C GLU A 151 1.00 -6.94 -8.64
N ARG A 152 0.83 -6.00 -9.58
CA ARG A 152 1.49 -4.69 -9.53
C ARG A 152 0.86 -3.76 -8.50
N LEU A 153 -0.41 -3.96 -8.15
CA LEU A 153 -1.14 -3.05 -7.24
C LEU A 153 -0.60 -3.04 -5.83
N VAL A 154 0.08 -4.10 -5.41
CA VAL A 154 0.83 -4.11 -4.14
C VAL A 154 1.80 -2.93 -4.06
N HIS A 155 2.49 -2.61 -5.16
CA HIS A 155 3.43 -1.48 -5.20
C HIS A 155 2.72 -0.12 -5.29
N THR A 156 1.55 -0.05 -5.92
CA THR A 156 0.70 1.15 -5.94
C THR A 156 0.16 1.44 -4.54
N MET A 157 -0.32 0.42 -3.84
CA MET A 157 -0.77 0.50 -2.45
C MET A 157 0.37 0.90 -1.52
N PHE A 158 1.56 0.32 -1.69
CA PHE A 158 2.75 0.76 -0.96
C PHE A 158 3.09 2.23 -1.23
N SER A 159 2.99 2.69 -2.48
CA SER A 159 3.23 4.09 -2.82
C SER A 159 2.23 5.04 -2.16
N ALA A 160 0.94 4.68 -2.12
CA ALA A 160 -0.06 5.42 -1.35
C ALA A 160 0.28 5.43 0.15
N HIS A 161 0.69 4.28 0.70
CA HIS A 161 1.11 4.15 2.08
C HIS A 161 2.27 5.10 2.43
N LEU A 162 3.31 5.16 1.59
CA LEU A 162 4.42 6.10 1.75
C LEU A 162 3.94 7.54 1.78
N LEU A 163 3.07 7.92 0.84
CA LEU A 163 2.55 9.28 0.75
C LEU A 163 1.73 9.64 2.00
N TYR A 164 0.91 8.73 2.54
CA TYR A 164 0.24 8.93 3.82
C TYR A 164 1.24 9.11 4.97
N GLN A 165 2.30 8.29 5.05
CA GLN A 165 3.33 8.43 6.07
C GLN A 165 4.10 9.75 5.96
N LEU A 166 4.28 10.28 4.75
CA LEU A 166 4.84 11.61 4.48
C LEU A 166 3.83 12.75 4.67
N ARG A 167 2.60 12.44 5.10
CA ARG A 167 1.48 13.38 5.28
C ARG A 167 1.08 14.12 3.99
N LEU A 168 1.33 13.50 2.84
CA LEU A 168 0.96 13.95 1.49
C LEU A 168 -0.40 13.35 1.09
N ARG A 169 -1.45 13.69 1.84
CA ARG A 169 -2.75 13.02 1.76
C ARG A 169 -3.43 13.16 0.39
N ILE A 170 -3.34 14.33 -0.25
CA ILE A 170 -3.98 14.55 -1.56
C ILE A 170 -3.37 13.63 -2.60
N GLU A 171 -2.05 13.54 -2.63
CA GLU A 171 -1.30 12.65 -3.51
C GLU A 171 -1.58 11.19 -3.16
N ALA A 172 -1.61 10.84 -1.87
CA ALA A 172 -1.91 9.50 -1.40
C ALA A 172 -3.31 9.05 -1.82
N ASP A 173 -4.33 9.89 -1.66
CA ASP A 173 -5.71 9.62 -2.08
C ASP A 173 -5.80 9.44 -3.61
N ALA A 174 -5.03 10.20 -4.39
CA ALA A 174 -4.96 10.05 -5.84
C ALA A 174 -4.33 8.71 -6.25
N VAL A 175 -3.27 8.28 -5.58
CA VAL A 175 -2.64 6.96 -5.81
C VAL A 175 -3.55 5.82 -5.33
N ALA A 176 -4.23 5.99 -4.20
CA ALA A 176 -5.24 5.04 -3.71
C ALA A 176 -6.42 4.89 -4.69
N ARG A 177 -6.85 5.99 -5.31
CA ARG A 177 -7.87 5.95 -6.38
C ARG A 177 -7.40 5.13 -7.57
N LEU A 178 -6.16 5.34 -8.02
CA LEU A 178 -5.59 4.55 -9.12
C LEU A 178 -5.59 3.06 -8.78
N ALA A 179 -5.25 2.69 -7.54
CA ALA A 179 -5.33 1.31 -7.08
C ALA A 179 -6.76 0.76 -7.20
N LEU A 180 -7.77 1.50 -6.71
CA LEU A 180 -9.18 1.11 -6.81
C LEU A 180 -9.66 0.95 -8.26
N GLU A 181 -9.26 1.86 -9.16
CA GLU A 181 -9.61 1.79 -10.58
C GLU A 181 -9.03 0.55 -11.25
N GLN A 182 -7.81 0.15 -10.89
CA GLN A 182 -7.17 -1.04 -11.42
C GLN A 182 -7.78 -2.33 -10.84
N ILE A 183 -8.14 -2.37 -9.54
CA ILE A 183 -8.91 -3.48 -8.95
C ILE A 183 -10.21 -3.69 -9.74
N ALA A 184 -10.96 -2.61 -9.96
CA ALA A 184 -12.20 -2.67 -10.69
C ALA A 184 -12.01 -3.06 -12.17
N TRP A 185 -10.92 -2.60 -12.79
CA TRP A 185 -10.55 -2.97 -14.16
C TRP A 185 -10.28 -4.46 -14.29
N SER A 186 -9.54 -5.07 -13.36
CA SER A 186 -9.25 -6.51 -13.36
C SER A 186 -10.53 -7.35 -13.35
N VAL A 187 -11.55 -6.94 -12.59
CA VAL A 187 -12.87 -7.58 -12.62
C VAL A 187 -13.56 -7.39 -13.98
N ALA A 188 -13.49 -6.19 -14.54
CA ALA A 188 -14.16 -5.85 -15.80
C ALA A 188 -13.58 -6.57 -17.02
N VAL A 189 -12.28 -6.87 -17.02
CA VAL A 189 -11.60 -7.58 -18.11
C VAL A 189 -11.61 -9.09 -17.95
N ALA A 190 -11.93 -9.64 -16.78
CA ALA A 190 -11.78 -11.07 -16.48
C ALA A 190 -12.45 -12.01 -17.49
N GLY A 191 -13.58 -11.61 -18.07
CA GLY A 191 -14.28 -12.41 -19.08
C GLY A 191 -13.80 -12.22 -20.53
N CYS A 192 -12.82 -11.35 -20.79
CA CYS A 192 -12.38 -11.02 -22.14
C CYS A 192 -11.43 -12.08 -22.71
N ASN A 193 -11.63 -12.46 -23.96
CA ASN A 193 -10.86 -13.51 -24.64
C ASN A 193 -9.91 -12.97 -25.72
N SER A 194 -10.01 -11.69 -26.06
CA SER A 194 -9.15 -11.04 -27.05
C SER A 194 -8.51 -9.77 -26.51
N ARG A 195 -7.39 -9.39 -27.11
CA ARG A 195 -6.69 -8.14 -26.78
C ARG A 195 -7.56 -6.92 -27.08
N ASP A 196 -8.28 -6.95 -28.20
CA ASP A 196 -9.16 -5.85 -28.62
C ASP A 196 -10.28 -5.60 -27.60
N GLU A 197 -10.87 -6.65 -27.03
CA GLU A 197 -11.88 -6.52 -25.96
C GLU A 197 -11.30 -5.87 -24.69
N ILE A 198 -10.07 -6.23 -24.33
CA ILE A 198 -9.36 -5.69 -23.16
C ILE A 198 -9.02 -4.21 -23.38
N ASP A 199 -8.51 -3.86 -24.56
CA ASP A 199 -8.10 -2.49 -24.91
C ASP A 199 -9.30 -1.51 -24.91
N LEU A 200 -10.52 -2.01 -25.12
CA LEU A 200 -11.76 -1.23 -24.99
C LEU A 200 -12.17 -0.93 -23.54
N LYS A 201 -11.63 -1.65 -22.54
CA LYS A 201 -11.97 -1.45 -21.12
C LYS A 201 -11.08 -0.37 -20.49
N GLN A 202 -11.70 0.74 -20.13
CA GLN A 202 -11.02 1.85 -19.46
C GLN A 202 -11.15 1.75 -17.93
N PRO A 203 -10.05 1.79 -17.15
CA PRO A 203 -10.09 1.65 -15.69
C PRO A 203 -11.06 2.59 -14.97
N GLN A 204 -11.10 3.87 -15.36
CA GLN A 204 -12.00 4.88 -14.80
C GLN A 204 -13.50 4.60 -15.04
N ARG A 205 -13.83 3.71 -15.97
CA ARG A 205 -15.21 3.27 -16.27
C ARG A 205 -15.53 1.90 -15.67
N SER A 206 -14.57 1.25 -15.02
CA SER A 206 -14.70 -0.13 -14.56
C SER A 206 -15.29 -0.26 -13.16
N ILE A 207 -15.47 0.84 -12.40
CA ILE A 207 -15.99 0.79 -11.02
C ILE A 207 -17.34 0.08 -10.90
N SER A 208 -18.19 0.14 -11.94
CA SER A 208 -19.48 -0.57 -11.96
C SER A 208 -19.32 -2.09 -11.92
N ALA A 209 -18.23 -2.64 -12.44
CA ALA A 209 -17.96 -4.07 -12.36
C ALA A 209 -17.76 -4.51 -10.91
N LEU A 210 -16.98 -3.73 -10.14
CA LEU A 210 -16.73 -4.00 -8.72
C LEU A 210 -17.97 -3.78 -7.85
N LYS A 211 -18.80 -2.76 -8.15
CA LYS A 211 -20.07 -2.51 -7.42
C LYS A 211 -21.06 -3.69 -7.51
N ARG A 212 -21.00 -4.49 -8.57
CA ARG A 212 -21.85 -5.69 -8.69
C ARG A 212 -21.40 -6.84 -7.78
N LEU A 213 -20.16 -6.80 -7.31
CA LEU A 213 -19.59 -7.83 -6.43
C LEU A 213 -19.75 -7.48 -4.95
N VAL A 214 -19.75 -6.19 -4.61
CA VAL A 214 -19.64 -5.73 -3.21
C VAL A 214 -20.70 -4.70 -2.89
N GLU A 215 -21.60 -5.06 -1.97
CA GLU A 215 -22.57 -4.12 -1.41
C GLU A 215 -22.00 -3.33 -0.23
N ASN A 216 -21.24 -4.00 0.66
CA ASN A 216 -20.66 -3.40 1.87
C ASN A 216 -19.20 -3.83 2.11
N PRO A 217 -18.22 -2.90 2.16
CA PRO A 217 -18.37 -1.48 1.94
C PRO A 217 -18.54 -1.16 0.46
N HIS A 218 -19.46 -0.24 0.15
CA HIS A 218 -19.83 0.05 -1.23
C HIS A 218 -18.66 0.70 -1.99
N PRO A 219 -18.06 0.05 -3.02
CA PRO A 219 -16.87 0.55 -3.72
C PRO A 219 -17.07 1.93 -4.35
N GLY A 220 -18.31 2.24 -4.73
CA GLY A 220 -18.67 3.57 -5.24
C GLY A 220 -18.54 4.71 -4.23
N ARG A 221 -18.71 4.44 -2.93
CA ARG A 221 -18.55 5.46 -1.89
C ARG A 221 -17.08 5.80 -1.72
N LEU A 222 -16.22 4.78 -1.62
CA LEU A 222 -14.77 4.95 -1.60
C LEU A 222 -14.29 5.69 -2.85
N TYR A 223 -14.75 5.28 -4.04
CA TYR A 223 -14.41 5.94 -5.29
C TYR A 223 -14.80 7.42 -5.29
N SER A 224 -16.00 7.76 -4.82
CA SER A 224 -16.48 9.14 -4.76
C SER A 224 -15.66 9.98 -3.78
N TYR A 225 -15.33 9.41 -2.62
CA TYR A 225 -14.47 10.04 -1.62
C TYR A 225 -13.08 10.37 -2.20
N LEU A 226 -12.41 9.37 -2.77
CA LEU A 226 -11.06 9.51 -3.35
C LEU A 226 -11.05 10.43 -4.58
N SER A 227 -12.10 10.40 -5.39
CA SER A 227 -12.25 11.30 -6.54
C SER A 227 -12.39 12.75 -6.10
N GLY A 228 -13.16 13.00 -5.04
CA GLY A 228 -13.26 14.33 -4.45
C GLY A 228 -11.92 14.84 -3.92
N ALA A 229 -11.06 13.95 -3.42
CA ALA A 229 -9.74 14.29 -2.92
C ALA A 229 -8.73 14.59 -4.02
N ALA A 230 -8.68 13.72 -5.04
CA ALA A 230 -7.78 13.85 -6.18
C ALA A 230 -8.08 15.11 -7.03
N HIS A 231 -9.33 15.53 -7.09
CA HIS A 231 -9.74 16.79 -7.73
C HIS A 231 -9.85 17.91 -6.69
N ALA A 232 -8.79 18.15 -5.93
CA ALA A 232 -8.74 19.14 -4.86
C ALA A 232 -9.18 20.52 -5.38
N GLY A 233 -10.47 20.83 -5.25
CA GLY A 233 -10.98 22.15 -5.53
C GLY A 233 -10.42 23.16 -4.53
N ILE A 234 -10.68 24.45 -4.76
CA ILE A 234 -10.28 25.53 -3.85
C ILE A 234 -10.70 25.24 -2.39
N ALA A 235 -11.89 24.68 -2.17
CA ALA A 235 -12.36 24.31 -0.83
C ALA A 235 -11.48 23.26 -0.11
N ARG A 236 -10.92 22.27 -0.82
CA ARG A 236 -9.97 21.31 -0.23
C ARG A 236 -8.58 21.90 -0.06
N HIS A 237 -8.17 22.82 -0.93
CA HIS A 237 -6.95 23.58 -0.69
C HIS A 237 -7.08 24.40 0.60
N HIS A 238 -8.27 24.94 0.89
CA HIS A 238 -8.50 25.70 2.13
C HIS A 238 -8.41 24.90 3.43
N THR A 239 -8.49 23.57 3.37
CA THR A 239 -8.22 22.75 4.56
C THR A 239 -6.74 22.76 4.92
N ILE A 240 -5.87 23.01 3.93
CA ILE A 240 -4.40 23.06 4.07
C ILE A 240 -3.88 24.50 4.10
N PHE A 241 -4.49 25.41 3.34
CA PHE A 241 -4.08 26.81 3.19
C PHE A 241 -5.21 27.74 3.65
N ASP A 242 -4.97 28.51 4.70
CA ASP A 242 -5.92 29.49 5.20
C ASP A 242 -5.34 30.91 5.15
N VAL A 243 -6.18 31.92 5.33
CA VAL A 243 -5.75 33.30 5.52
C VAL A 243 -6.34 33.80 6.82
N ASP A 244 -5.48 34.21 7.76
CA ASP A 244 -5.94 34.70 9.06
C ASP A 244 -6.57 36.10 8.98
N ASP A 245 -7.16 36.56 10.08
CA ASP A 245 -7.80 37.88 10.18
C ASP A 245 -6.87 39.06 9.89
N LYS A 246 -5.55 38.83 9.81
CA LYS A 246 -4.52 39.84 9.51
C LYS A 246 -4.02 39.74 8.07
N GLY A 247 -4.64 38.91 7.22
CA GLY A 247 -4.26 38.72 5.84
C GLY A 247 -3.00 37.88 5.63
N ARG A 248 -2.56 37.11 6.65
CA ARG A 248 -1.38 36.23 6.54
C ARG A 248 -1.81 34.84 6.08
N GLY A 249 -1.10 34.29 5.11
CA GLY A 249 -1.26 32.89 4.70
C GLY A 249 -0.81 31.94 5.81
N VAL A 250 -1.66 30.98 6.14
CA VAL A 250 -1.42 29.90 7.11
C VAL A 250 -1.40 28.59 6.36
N ILE A 251 -0.26 27.89 6.36
CA ILE A 251 -0.18 26.54 5.80
C ILE A 251 -0.23 25.54 6.97
N ARG A 252 -1.30 24.77 7.03
CA ARG A 252 -1.47 23.64 7.95
C ARG A 252 -0.66 22.47 7.43
N HIS A 253 0.62 22.42 7.79
CA HIS A 253 1.45 21.24 7.56
C HIS A 253 1.06 20.12 8.53
N GLY A 254 0.96 18.91 8.02
CA GLY A 254 0.86 17.71 8.83
C GLY A 254 -0.49 17.46 9.50
N VAL A 255 -1.60 17.90 8.89
CA VAL A 255 -2.95 17.41 9.26
C VAL A 255 -2.98 15.90 9.03
N THR A 256 -2.95 15.14 10.11
CA THR A 256 -2.98 13.68 10.09
C THR A 256 -4.42 13.20 10.31
N ASP A 257 -4.86 12.31 9.42
CA ASP A 257 -6.08 11.52 9.58
C ASP A 257 -5.68 10.07 9.29
N TRP A 258 -4.93 9.51 10.25
CA TRP A 258 -4.44 8.14 10.26
C TRP A 258 -5.60 7.16 10.24
N ALA A 259 -6.71 7.43 10.94
CA ALA A 259 -7.89 6.57 10.90
C ALA A 259 -8.46 6.47 9.49
N GLY A 260 -8.65 7.59 8.80
CA GLY A 260 -9.09 7.61 7.41
C GLY A 260 -8.09 6.95 6.46
N SER A 261 -6.79 7.12 6.71
CA SER A 261 -5.73 6.49 5.90
C SER A 261 -5.72 4.96 6.09
N ALA A 262 -5.87 4.48 7.33
CA ALA A 262 -5.99 3.07 7.68
C ALA A 262 -7.22 2.45 7.01
N GLN A 263 -8.37 3.12 7.14
CA GLN A 263 -9.62 2.69 6.52
C GLN A 263 -9.47 2.52 5.00
N ILE A 264 -8.85 3.49 4.31
CA ILE A 264 -8.63 3.41 2.86
C ILE A 264 -7.74 2.22 2.51
N MET A 265 -6.59 2.07 3.18
CA MET A 265 -5.65 0.99 2.87
C MET A 265 -6.25 -0.41 3.11
N MET A 266 -6.98 -0.59 4.21
CA MET A 266 -7.61 -1.87 4.50
C MET A 266 -8.80 -2.14 3.57
N MET A 267 -9.62 -1.12 3.25
CA MET A 267 -10.68 -1.29 2.24
C MET A 267 -10.14 -1.64 0.86
N LEU A 268 -9.01 -1.06 0.45
CA LEU A 268 -8.37 -1.44 -0.82
C LEU A 268 -7.91 -2.90 -0.80
N ALA A 269 -7.33 -3.38 0.31
CA ALA A 269 -6.93 -4.78 0.43
C ALA A 269 -8.13 -5.74 0.38
N ASP A 270 -9.23 -5.40 1.06
CA ASP A 270 -10.47 -6.17 1.03
C ASP A 270 -11.03 -6.28 -0.40
N LEU A 271 -11.14 -5.14 -1.08
CA LEU A 271 -11.62 -5.08 -2.47
C LEU A 271 -10.67 -5.79 -3.43
N TRP A 272 -9.36 -5.73 -3.17
CA TRP A 272 -8.36 -6.48 -3.94
C TRP A 272 -8.60 -7.98 -3.80
N VAL A 273 -8.79 -8.48 -2.57
CA VAL A 273 -9.02 -9.92 -2.32
C VAL A 273 -10.33 -10.37 -2.94
N ILE A 274 -11.42 -9.61 -2.79
CA ILE A 274 -12.70 -9.92 -3.42
C ILE A 274 -12.58 -9.98 -4.95
N ALA A 275 -11.91 -9.01 -5.56
CA ALA A 275 -11.68 -9.00 -7.00
C ALA A 275 -10.82 -10.20 -7.42
N TYR A 276 -9.75 -10.49 -6.68
CA TYR A 276 -8.87 -11.61 -6.96
C TYR A 276 -9.61 -12.94 -6.91
N GLU A 277 -10.40 -13.16 -5.86
CA GLU A 277 -11.24 -14.35 -5.72
C GLU A 277 -12.30 -14.44 -6.81
N SER A 278 -12.91 -13.33 -7.20
CA SER A 278 -13.85 -13.29 -8.31
C SER A 278 -13.24 -13.71 -9.63
N VAL A 279 -12.03 -13.24 -9.91
CA VAL A 279 -11.36 -13.47 -11.17
C VAL A 279 -10.70 -14.85 -11.21
N GLN A 280 -10.17 -15.32 -10.09
CA GLN A 280 -9.38 -16.56 -10.00
C GLN A 280 -10.13 -17.75 -9.39
N ARG A 281 -11.43 -17.64 -9.10
CA ARG A 281 -12.23 -18.64 -8.37
C ARG A 281 -11.91 -20.09 -8.73
N SER A 282 -11.93 -20.42 -10.01
CA SER A 282 -11.75 -21.81 -10.48
C SER A 282 -10.33 -22.34 -10.27
N HIS A 283 -9.39 -21.45 -9.95
CA HIS A 283 -7.96 -21.68 -9.71
C HIS A 283 -7.56 -21.40 -8.24
N LEU A 284 -8.54 -21.26 -7.33
CA LEU A 284 -8.27 -21.07 -5.91
C LEU A 284 -8.57 -22.36 -5.15
N SER A 285 -7.69 -22.71 -4.22
CA SER A 285 -7.92 -23.83 -3.31
C SER A 285 -8.91 -23.53 -2.19
N ARG A 286 -9.12 -22.25 -1.91
CA ARG A 286 -10.09 -21.73 -0.94
C ARG A 286 -10.39 -20.26 -1.24
N THR A 287 -11.58 -19.80 -0.88
CA THR A 287 -11.95 -18.39 -0.81
C THR A 287 -12.07 -17.97 0.66
N VAL A 288 -11.81 -16.69 0.96
CA VAL A 288 -11.86 -16.10 2.30
C VAL A 288 -12.76 -14.87 2.39
N SER A 289 -13.12 -14.26 1.25
CA SER A 289 -13.88 -13.00 1.23
C SER A 289 -15.11 -13.04 0.32
N THR A 290 -15.31 -14.12 -0.42
CA THR A 290 -16.41 -14.29 -1.36
C THR A 290 -17.20 -15.56 -1.08
N VAL A 291 -18.51 -15.51 -1.39
CA VAL A 291 -19.37 -16.68 -1.26
C VAL A 291 -19.03 -17.72 -2.32
N SER A 292 -18.94 -18.98 -1.91
CA SER A 292 -18.59 -20.09 -2.80
C SER A 292 -19.71 -20.49 -3.77
N GLU A 293 -20.94 -20.00 -3.56
CA GLU A 293 -22.14 -20.35 -4.32
C GLU A 293 -22.67 -19.16 -5.16
N ALA A 294 -23.54 -19.46 -6.13
CA ALA A 294 -24.15 -18.43 -6.98
C ALA A 294 -25.37 -17.79 -6.28
N PRO A 295 -25.60 -16.47 -6.40
CA PRO A 295 -24.81 -15.50 -7.16
C PRO A 295 -23.49 -15.16 -6.46
N PHE A 296 -22.43 -15.05 -7.26
CA PHE A 296 -21.11 -14.76 -6.75
C PHE A 296 -21.02 -13.30 -6.27
N GLY A 297 -20.50 -13.10 -5.06
CA GLY A 297 -20.32 -11.79 -4.45
C GLY A 297 -19.46 -11.85 -3.20
N ALA A 298 -19.20 -10.68 -2.62
CA ALA A 298 -18.52 -10.58 -1.33
C ALA A 298 -19.38 -11.19 -0.22
N ASP A 299 -18.75 -11.97 0.65
CA ASP A 299 -19.39 -12.41 1.88
C ASP A 299 -19.58 -11.19 2.81
N PRO A 300 -20.83 -10.83 3.17
CA PRO A 300 -21.10 -9.69 4.05
C PRO A 300 -20.57 -9.90 5.48
N GLN A 301 -20.30 -11.15 5.88
CA GLN A 301 -19.76 -11.53 7.19
C GLN A 301 -18.27 -11.88 7.15
N ARG A 302 -17.57 -11.57 6.04
CA ARG A 302 -16.15 -11.89 5.91
C ARG A 302 -15.35 -11.29 7.08
N PRO A 303 -14.43 -12.07 7.69
CA PRO A 303 -13.71 -11.64 8.91
C PRO A 303 -12.95 -10.32 8.76
N PHE A 304 -12.44 -10.04 7.57
CA PHE A 304 -11.62 -8.85 7.34
C PHE A 304 -12.43 -7.54 7.42
N LEU A 305 -13.75 -7.59 7.22
CA LEU A 305 -14.60 -6.39 7.38
C LEU A 305 -14.69 -5.94 8.85
N ALA A 306 -14.85 -6.90 9.78
CA ALA A 306 -14.84 -6.60 11.21
C ALA A 306 -13.48 -6.07 11.66
N GLU A 307 -12.40 -6.55 11.05
CA GLU A 307 -11.04 -6.08 11.32
C GLU A 307 -10.83 -4.63 10.86
N ILE A 308 -11.38 -4.25 9.70
CA ILE A 308 -11.37 -2.84 9.22
C ILE A 308 -12.01 -1.92 10.26
N GLU A 309 -13.20 -2.26 10.76
CA GLU A 309 -13.92 -1.45 11.74
C GLU A 309 -13.11 -1.34 13.04
N ARG A 310 -12.68 -2.48 13.58
CA ARG A 310 -11.89 -2.55 14.83
C ARG A 310 -10.62 -1.70 14.76
N VAL A 311 -9.84 -1.85 13.69
CA VAL A 311 -8.56 -1.13 13.53
C VAL A 311 -8.80 0.36 13.29
N THR A 312 -9.78 0.72 12.46
CA THR A 312 -10.09 2.13 12.19
C THR A 312 -10.54 2.86 13.46
N ASP A 313 -11.39 2.23 14.28
CA ASP A 313 -11.85 2.82 15.55
C ASP A 313 -10.71 2.91 16.57
N MET A 314 -9.83 1.91 16.63
CA MET A 314 -8.62 1.95 17.46
C MET A 314 -7.73 3.13 17.08
N VAL A 315 -7.42 3.30 15.78
CA VAL A 315 -6.60 4.42 15.31
C VAL A 315 -7.26 5.75 15.64
N ARG A 316 -8.57 5.88 15.40
CA ARG A 316 -9.33 7.10 15.71
C ARG A 316 -9.29 7.47 17.19
N ASN A 317 -9.41 6.48 18.07
CA ASN A 317 -9.32 6.70 19.52
C ASN A 317 -7.92 7.15 19.95
N LEU A 318 -6.87 6.61 19.33
CA LEU A 318 -5.48 7.02 19.58
C LEU A 318 -5.22 8.46 19.09
N GLU A 319 -5.81 8.84 17.96
CA GLU A 319 -5.74 10.23 17.46
C GLU A 319 -6.49 11.22 18.37
N ALA A 320 -7.62 10.82 18.94
CA ALA A 320 -8.43 11.67 19.81
C ALA A 320 -7.90 11.77 21.26
N GLY A 321 -7.06 10.82 21.69
CA GLY A 321 -6.51 10.74 23.05
C GLY A 321 -5.12 11.35 23.22
N GLY A 322 -4.58 12.02 22.18
CA GLY A 322 -3.26 12.64 22.18
C GLY A 322 -3.21 14.10 22.66
N ASP A 323 -4.24 14.56 23.38
CA ASP A 323 -4.30 15.90 24.01
C ASP A 323 -3.72 15.90 25.44
#